data_AF-A0A9P9T0M3-F1
#
_entry.id   AF-A0A9P9T0M3-F1
#
_cell.length_a   1.000
_cell.length_b   1.000
_cell.length_c   1.000
_cell.angle_alpha   90.00
_cell.angle_beta   90.00
_cell.angle_gamma   90.00
#
_symmetry.space_group_name_H-M   'P 1'
#
loop_
_entity.id
_entity.type
_entity.pdbx_description
1 polymer ?
#
loop_
_entity_poly.entity_id
_entity_poly.type
_entity_poly.pdbx_seq_one_letter_code
_entity_poly.pdbx_strand_id
1 'polypeptide(L)'
;MQVTVRLGFRYLWCDRVCIDKSSTTEESESINAMFKWYRDARVCITYLSDVTAPPDGPKATNIFQSTNGDMPSQWFSRGWTLQELLAPRDMYFYDVNWEYLGTKTLLAQEIERITGIDAEYLTGAKNFRKACIATRMSWMAGRTTTRVEDTTYSMLGLFDVTMTVQYGEGQRAFMRLQQELLSAALDESIFAW
;
A
#
# COMPACT_ATOMS: atom_id res chain seq x y z
N MET A 1 -10.90 -8.17 15.22
CA MET A 1 -10.07 -8.63 16.37
C MET A 1 -9.90 -10.14 16.45
N GLN A 2 -10.90 -10.97 16.12
CA GLN A 2 -10.77 -12.44 16.23
C GLN A 2 -9.59 -13.04 15.43
N VAL A 3 -9.32 -12.56 14.20
CA VAL A 3 -8.15 -12.97 13.42
C VAL A 3 -6.84 -12.64 14.16
N THR A 4 -6.71 -11.42 14.68
CA THR A 4 -5.53 -10.97 15.44
C THR A 4 -5.23 -11.91 16.63
N VAL A 5 -6.26 -12.26 17.40
CA VAL A 5 -6.12 -13.17 18.56
C VAL A 5 -5.77 -14.58 18.10
N ARG A 6 -6.40 -15.09 17.03
CA ARG A 6 -6.07 -16.40 16.44
C ARG A 6 -4.62 -16.51 15.97
N LEU A 7 -4.05 -15.40 15.49
CA LEU A 7 -2.64 -15.30 15.10
C LEU A 7 -1.69 -15.10 16.29
N GLY A 8 -2.21 -15.03 17.53
CA GLY A 8 -1.40 -14.91 18.75
C GLY A 8 -1.00 -13.47 19.11
N PHE A 9 -1.61 -12.46 18.49
CA PHE A 9 -1.30 -11.06 18.75
C PHE A 9 -2.27 -10.41 19.73
N ARG A 10 -1.71 -9.63 20.68
CA ARG A 10 -2.47 -8.86 21.67
C ARG A 10 -2.94 -7.50 21.15
N TYR A 11 -2.17 -6.90 20.26
CA TYR A 11 -2.39 -5.53 19.80
C TYR A 11 -2.64 -5.53 18.29
N LEU A 12 -3.52 -4.63 17.88
CA LEU A 12 -3.81 -4.32 16.49
C LEU A 12 -3.74 -2.80 16.32
N TRP A 13 -3.13 -2.36 15.25
CA TRP A 13 -3.19 -0.97 14.80
C TRP A 13 -4.00 -0.90 13.51
N CYS A 14 -4.85 0.11 13.39
CA CYS A 14 -5.62 0.42 12.18
C CYS A 14 -5.75 1.94 12.08
N ASP A 15 -5.34 2.50 10.95
CA ASP A 15 -5.36 3.94 10.66
C ASP A 15 -6.68 4.62 11.02
N ARG A 16 -7.81 3.97 10.74
CA ARG A 16 -9.15 4.52 10.97
C ARG A 16 -9.50 4.66 12.45
N VAL A 17 -8.89 3.85 13.33
CA VAL A 17 -9.24 3.78 14.76
C VAL A 17 -8.13 4.37 15.63
N CYS A 18 -6.88 4.24 15.19
CA CYS A 18 -5.70 4.56 16.01
C CYS A 18 -5.08 5.92 15.71
N ILE A 19 -5.57 6.65 14.71
CA ILE A 19 -5.14 8.02 14.40
C ILE A 19 -6.27 8.97 14.76
N ASP A 20 -6.00 9.93 15.64
CA ASP A 20 -6.90 11.06 15.87
C ASP A 20 -6.81 12.05 14.71
N LYS A 21 -7.73 11.90 13.76
CA LYS A 21 -7.85 12.79 12.59
C LYS A 21 -8.42 14.18 12.92
N SER A 22 -8.79 14.44 14.18
CA SER A 22 -9.16 15.79 14.63
C SER A 22 -7.94 16.64 15.01
N SER A 23 -6.82 15.98 15.32
CA SER A 23 -5.53 16.62 15.60
C SER A 23 -4.69 16.66 14.33
N THR A 24 -4.54 17.85 13.73
CA THR A 24 -3.73 18.03 12.51
C THR A 24 -2.25 17.68 12.73
N THR A 25 -1.73 17.89 13.95
CA THR A 25 -0.39 17.47 14.33
C THR A 25 -0.27 15.95 14.31
N GLU A 26 -1.19 15.24 14.97
CA GLU A 26 -1.16 13.77 15.00
C GLU A 26 -1.39 13.16 13.62
N GLU A 27 -2.29 13.72 12.82
CA GLU A 27 -2.53 13.28 11.45
C GLU A 27 -1.26 13.44 10.59
N SER A 28 -0.58 14.59 10.70
CA SER A 28 0.68 14.84 9.97
C SER A 28 1.81 13.90 10.42
N GLU A 29 1.98 13.70 11.73
CA GLU A 29 2.97 12.76 12.27
C GLU A 29 2.68 11.33 11.81
N SER A 30 1.41 10.95 11.85
CA SER A 30 0.95 9.63 11.44
C SER A 30 1.20 9.36 9.96
N ILE A 31 0.86 10.30 9.08
CA ILE A 31 1.10 10.18 7.64
C ILE A 31 2.58 9.95 7.33
N ASN A 32 3.48 10.67 8.01
CA ASN A 32 4.92 10.51 7.84
C ASN A 32 5.46 9.20 8.47
N ALA A 33 4.76 8.63 9.46
CA ALA A 33 5.18 7.42 10.16
C ALA A 33 4.54 6.11 9.65
N MET A 34 3.41 6.18 8.93
CA MET A 34 2.59 5.02 8.54
C MET A 34 3.37 3.93 7.83
N PHE A 35 4.21 4.29 6.85
CA PHE A 35 5.04 3.32 6.15
C PHE A 35 5.95 2.55 7.10
N LYS A 36 6.57 3.25 8.06
CA LYS A 36 7.43 2.64 9.07
C LYS A 36 6.62 1.70 9.96
N TRP A 37 5.42 2.09 10.37
CA TRP A 37 4.54 1.23 11.17
C TRP A 37 4.16 -0.05 10.43
N TYR A 38 3.79 0.04 9.16
CA TYR A 38 3.51 -1.14 8.34
C TYR A 38 4.75 -2.04 8.16
N ARG A 39 5.93 -1.45 7.95
CA ARG A 39 7.20 -2.17 7.79
C ARG A 39 7.63 -2.90 9.06
N ASP A 40 7.46 -2.26 10.21
CA ASP A 40 7.92 -2.75 11.51
C ASP A 40 6.85 -3.63 12.20
N ALA A 41 5.63 -3.70 11.64
CA ALA A 41 4.59 -4.62 12.09
C ALA A 41 5.03 -6.08 11.94
N ARG A 42 4.65 -6.91 12.92
CA ARG A 42 4.94 -8.34 12.88
C ARG A 42 4.19 -9.07 11.76
N VAL A 43 2.96 -8.65 11.48
CA VAL A 43 2.15 -9.10 10.35
C VAL A 43 1.16 -8.00 10.00
N CYS A 44 0.89 -7.82 8.70
CA CYS A 44 -0.22 -7.01 8.22
C CYS A 44 -1.36 -7.92 7.74
N ILE A 45 -2.58 -7.60 8.16
CA ILE A 45 -3.78 -8.34 7.80
C ILE A 45 -4.58 -7.46 6.85
N THR A 46 -4.81 -7.96 5.65
CA THR A 46 -5.58 -7.26 4.63
C THR A 46 -6.90 -7.96 4.42
N TYR A 47 -7.97 -7.25 4.74
CA TYR A 47 -9.34 -7.69 4.53
C TYR A 47 -9.86 -7.11 3.22
N LEU A 48 -10.31 -7.98 2.31
CA LEU A 48 -10.87 -7.63 1.02
C LEU A 48 -12.38 -7.78 1.07
N SER A 49 -13.08 -6.66 1.25
CA SER A 49 -14.53 -6.63 1.45
C SER A 49 -15.36 -7.03 0.23
N ASP A 50 -14.73 -7.12 -0.94
CA ASP A 50 -15.35 -7.38 -2.22
C ASP A 50 -14.76 -8.63 -2.89
N VAL A 51 -14.16 -9.55 -2.13
CA VAL A 51 -13.61 -10.82 -2.65
C VAL A 51 -14.21 -11.97 -1.86
N THR A 52 -14.45 -13.10 -2.54
CA THR A 52 -14.81 -14.37 -1.93
C THR A 52 -13.76 -15.41 -2.32
N ALA A 53 -13.32 -16.23 -1.37
CA ALA A 53 -12.32 -17.26 -1.63
C ALA A 53 -12.79 -18.23 -2.75
N PRO A 54 -11.98 -18.42 -3.82
CA PRO A 54 -12.34 -19.33 -4.89
C PRO A 54 -12.24 -20.79 -4.43
N PRO A 55 -13.01 -21.73 -5.03
CA PRO A 55 -12.95 -23.14 -4.68
C PRO A 55 -11.57 -23.78 -4.85
N ASP A 56 -10.80 -23.31 -5.84
CA ASP A 56 -9.44 -23.79 -6.14
C ASP A 56 -8.38 -23.20 -5.18
N GLY A 57 -8.80 -22.37 -4.23
CA GLY A 57 -7.97 -21.79 -3.19
C GLY A 57 -6.85 -20.90 -3.74
N PRO A 58 -5.67 -20.88 -3.10
CA PRO A 58 -4.56 -20.00 -3.47
C PRO A 58 -3.98 -20.20 -4.88
N LYS A 59 -4.36 -21.28 -5.57
CA LYS A 59 -3.89 -21.58 -6.94
C LYS A 59 -4.76 -20.94 -8.03
N ALA A 60 -5.90 -20.36 -7.65
CA ALA A 60 -6.81 -19.72 -8.58
C ALA A 60 -6.18 -18.45 -9.16
N THR A 61 -6.25 -18.29 -10.49
CA THR A 61 -5.78 -17.08 -11.19
C THR A 61 -6.72 -15.89 -11.03
N ASN A 62 -7.83 -16.07 -10.32
CA ASN A 62 -8.84 -15.05 -10.05
C ASN A 62 -9.09 -14.86 -8.54
N ILE A 63 -8.09 -15.19 -7.71
CA ILE A 63 -8.22 -15.13 -6.24
C ILE A 63 -8.58 -13.75 -5.68
N PHE A 64 -8.24 -12.69 -6.41
CA PHE A 64 -8.58 -11.31 -6.06
C PHE A 64 -9.72 -10.73 -6.90
N GLN A 65 -10.45 -11.55 -7.65
CA GLN A 65 -11.58 -11.08 -8.45
C GLN A 65 -12.66 -10.48 -7.56
N SER A 66 -13.14 -9.30 -7.94
CA SER A 66 -14.19 -8.62 -7.20
C SER A 66 -15.52 -9.37 -7.36
N THR A 67 -16.33 -9.44 -6.30
CA THR A 67 -17.71 -9.94 -6.39
C THR A 67 -18.62 -9.00 -7.18
N ASN A 68 -18.15 -7.79 -7.49
CA ASN A 68 -18.91 -6.75 -8.18
C ASN A 68 -18.60 -6.67 -9.69
N GLY A 69 -17.77 -7.57 -10.25
CA GLY A 69 -17.49 -7.61 -11.68
C GLY A 69 -16.21 -8.36 -12.05
N ASP A 70 -15.73 -8.16 -13.27
CA ASP A 70 -14.54 -8.86 -13.79
C ASP A 70 -13.20 -8.21 -13.41
N MET A 71 -13.26 -7.12 -12.64
CA MET A 71 -12.06 -6.41 -12.18
C MET A 71 -11.52 -7.03 -10.88
N PRO A 72 -10.21 -6.88 -10.62
CA PRO A 72 -9.65 -7.19 -9.31
C PRO A 72 -10.29 -6.33 -8.20
N SER A 73 -10.12 -6.78 -6.95
CA SER A 73 -10.60 -6.07 -5.76
C SER A 73 -10.30 -4.58 -5.81
N GLN A 74 -11.27 -3.78 -5.37
CA GLN A 74 -11.11 -2.32 -5.23
C GLN A 74 -9.96 -1.93 -4.30
N TRP A 75 -9.46 -2.85 -3.47
CA TRP A 75 -8.27 -2.60 -2.67
C TRP A 75 -7.05 -2.24 -3.53
N PHE A 76 -6.89 -2.82 -4.72
CA PHE A 76 -5.77 -2.53 -5.62
C PHE A 76 -5.85 -1.17 -6.32
N SER A 77 -7.04 -0.55 -6.40
CA SER A 77 -7.23 0.76 -7.04
C SER A 77 -7.11 1.94 -6.06
N ARG A 78 -6.90 1.69 -4.76
CA ARG A 78 -6.76 2.73 -3.74
C ARG A 78 -5.29 3.18 -3.63
N GLY A 79 -5.04 4.48 -3.49
CA GLY A 79 -3.68 5.01 -3.39
C GLY A 79 -2.94 4.55 -2.13
N TRP A 80 -3.59 4.69 -0.96
CA TRP A 80 -3.01 4.31 0.33
C TRP A 80 -2.60 2.83 0.44
N THR A 81 -3.24 1.94 -0.32
CA THR A 81 -2.93 0.51 -0.26
C THR A 81 -1.60 0.16 -0.91
N LEU A 82 -0.99 1.09 -1.68
CA LEU A 82 0.35 0.90 -2.24
C LEU A 82 1.41 0.74 -1.14
N GLN A 83 1.40 1.64 -0.14
CA GLN A 83 2.32 1.50 0.99
C GLN A 83 1.94 0.33 1.89
N GLU A 84 0.64 0.04 2.05
CA GLU A 84 0.16 -1.15 2.79
C GLU A 84 0.65 -2.46 2.14
N LEU A 85 0.83 -2.47 0.82
CA LEU A 85 1.35 -3.62 0.08
C LEU A 85 2.87 -3.76 0.20
N LEU A 86 3.61 -2.67 -0.03
CA LEU A 86 5.06 -2.69 -0.17
C LEU A 86 5.81 -2.63 1.17
N ALA A 87 5.27 -1.94 2.17
CA ALA A 87 5.96 -1.75 3.44
C ALA A 87 6.10 -3.04 4.27
N PRO A 88 5.04 -3.85 4.48
CA PRO A 88 5.11 -5.00 5.37
C PRO A 88 6.02 -6.10 4.84
N ARG A 89 6.68 -6.83 5.74
CA ARG A 89 7.43 -8.05 5.40
C ARG A 89 6.49 -9.25 5.28
N ASP A 90 5.66 -9.44 6.30
CA ASP A 90 4.66 -10.50 6.36
C ASP A 90 3.26 -9.89 6.21
N MET A 91 2.50 -10.38 5.23
CA MET A 91 1.15 -9.86 4.94
C MET A 91 0.23 -10.99 4.52
N TYR A 92 -0.95 -11.06 5.15
CA TYR A 92 -1.96 -12.09 4.93
C TYR A 92 -3.24 -11.47 4.37
N PHE A 93 -3.78 -12.08 3.32
CA PHE A 93 -5.02 -11.68 2.69
C PHE A 93 -6.18 -12.54 3.19
N TYR A 94 -7.30 -11.88 3.45
CA TYR A 94 -8.56 -12.48 3.86
C TYR A 94 -9.71 -11.94 3.01
N ASP A 95 -10.66 -12.80 2.71
CA ASP A 95 -11.86 -12.46 1.94
C ASP A 95 -12.95 -11.81 2.81
N VAL A 96 -14.12 -11.54 2.23
CA VAL A 96 -15.28 -10.92 2.91
C VAL A 96 -15.81 -11.75 4.09
N ASN A 97 -15.56 -13.06 4.10
CA ASN A 97 -15.96 -13.99 5.16
C ASN A 97 -14.86 -14.23 6.20
N TRP A 98 -13.74 -13.50 6.11
CA TRP A 98 -12.52 -13.73 6.90
C TRP A 98 -11.89 -15.11 6.66
N GLU A 99 -12.09 -15.68 5.46
CA GLU A 99 -11.38 -16.87 5.00
C GLU A 99 -10.01 -16.48 4.46
N TYR A 100 -9.01 -17.30 4.78
CA TYR A 100 -7.61 -17.04 4.43
C TYR A 100 -7.37 -17.30 2.94
N LEU A 101 -6.90 -16.28 2.22
CA LEU A 101 -6.60 -16.36 0.78
C LEU A 101 -5.14 -16.73 0.51
N GLY A 102 -4.21 -16.25 1.34
CA GLY A 102 -2.77 -16.49 1.14
C GLY A 102 -1.89 -15.38 1.69
N THR A 103 -0.57 -15.57 1.56
CA THR A 103 0.42 -14.55 1.89
C THR A 103 0.76 -13.70 0.67
N LYS A 104 1.29 -12.48 0.88
CA LYS A 104 1.86 -11.67 -0.20
C LYS A 104 2.90 -12.42 -1.02
N THR A 105 3.77 -13.20 -0.39
CA THR A 105 4.78 -14.02 -1.09
C THR A 105 4.15 -15.11 -1.93
N LEU A 106 3.14 -15.81 -1.40
CA LEU A 106 2.43 -16.87 -2.12
C LEU A 106 1.68 -16.34 -3.35
N LEU A 107 1.10 -15.15 -3.22
CA LEU A 107 0.25 -14.54 -4.24
C LEU A 107 1.00 -13.50 -5.09
N ALA A 108 2.33 -13.43 -4.99
CA ALA A 108 3.13 -12.36 -5.60
C ALA A 108 2.94 -12.27 -7.12
N GLN A 109 2.83 -13.39 -7.83
CA GLN A 109 2.61 -13.42 -9.27
C GLN A 109 1.25 -12.82 -9.68
N GLU A 110 0.20 -13.08 -8.91
CA GLU A 110 -1.11 -12.51 -9.20
C GLU A 110 -1.16 -11.02 -8.82
N ILE A 111 -0.49 -10.62 -7.74
CA ILE A 111 -0.34 -9.21 -7.36
C ILE A 111 0.45 -8.45 -8.44
N GLU A 112 1.52 -9.04 -8.97
CA GLU A 112 2.30 -8.49 -10.08
C GLU A 112 1.43 -8.27 -11.32
N ARG A 113 0.63 -9.28 -11.70
CA ARG A 113 -0.31 -9.17 -12.83
C ARG A 113 -1.29 -8.01 -12.68
N ILE A 114 -1.75 -7.74 -11.47
CA ILE A 114 -2.73 -6.68 -11.18
C ILE A 114 -2.05 -5.30 -11.10
N THR A 115 -0.88 -5.21 -10.48
CA THR A 115 -0.26 -3.94 -10.07
C THR A 115 0.91 -3.49 -10.95
N GLY A 116 1.47 -4.39 -11.75
CA GLY A 116 2.73 -4.17 -12.46
C GLY A 116 3.97 -4.11 -11.55
N ILE A 117 3.83 -4.42 -10.26
CA ILE A 117 4.95 -4.50 -9.32
C ILE A 117 5.57 -5.88 -9.44
N ASP A 118 6.78 -5.94 -9.96
CA ASP A 118 7.58 -7.15 -10.14
C ASP A 118 7.56 -8.03 -8.87
N ALA A 119 7.27 -9.34 -9.02
CA ALA A 119 7.10 -10.25 -7.88
C ALA A 119 8.36 -10.32 -6.99
N GLU A 120 9.54 -10.04 -7.54
CA GLU A 120 10.78 -9.98 -6.77
C GLU A 120 10.77 -8.84 -5.73
N TYR A 121 10.09 -7.73 -5.99
CA TYR A 121 9.89 -6.67 -5.00
C TYR A 121 8.86 -7.06 -3.93
N LEU A 122 7.80 -7.78 -4.33
CA LEU A 122 6.72 -8.21 -3.44
C LEU A 122 7.17 -9.29 -2.45
N THR A 123 8.02 -10.20 -2.91
CA THR A 123 8.62 -11.29 -2.12
C THR A 123 9.79 -10.83 -1.25
N GLY A 124 10.33 -9.64 -1.52
CA GLY A 124 11.52 -9.09 -0.84
C GLY A 124 12.85 -9.62 -1.38
N ALA A 125 12.85 -10.39 -2.48
CA ALA A 125 14.06 -10.82 -3.17
C ALA A 125 14.86 -9.62 -3.72
N LYS A 126 14.16 -8.59 -4.19
CA LYS A 126 14.72 -7.26 -4.50
C LYS A 126 14.17 -6.23 -3.52
N ASN A 127 15.03 -5.28 -3.13
CA ASN A 127 14.59 -4.11 -2.39
C ASN A 127 13.93 -3.11 -3.36
N PHE A 128 12.63 -2.86 -3.19
CA PHE A 128 11.86 -1.93 -4.03
C PHE A 128 12.44 -0.50 -4.05
N ARG A 129 13.17 -0.08 -3.02
CA ARG A 129 13.85 1.23 -2.98
C ARG A 129 15.01 1.34 -3.98
N LYS A 130 15.48 0.23 -4.54
CA LYS A 130 16.48 0.21 -5.62
C LYS A 130 15.87 0.41 -7.02
N ALA A 131 14.54 0.34 -7.15
CA ALA A 131 13.88 0.73 -8.38
C ALA A 131 14.05 2.25 -8.59
N CYS A 132 14.22 2.68 -9.83
CA CYS A 132 14.34 4.10 -10.15
C CYS A 132 13.06 4.87 -9.77
N ILE A 133 13.16 6.19 -9.69
CA ILE A 133 12.02 7.04 -9.33
C ILE A 133 10.82 6.79 -10.25
N ALA A 134 11.04 6.68 -11.56
CA ALA A 134 9.96 6.43 -12.52
C ALA A 134 9.17 5.16 -12.22
N THR A 135 9.88 4.04 -12.01
CA THR A 135 9.25 2.75 -11.69
C THR A 135 8.46 2.81 -10.39
N ARG A 136 8.97 3.50 -9.37
CA ARG A 136 8.23 3.67 -8.11
C ARG A 136 6.99 4.55 -8.28
N MET A 137 7.09 5.62 -9.07
CA MET A 137 5.94 6.46 -9.40
C MET A 137 4.89 5.71 -10.22
N SER A 138 5.31 4.86 -11.16
CA SER A 138 4.39 4.09 -12.01
C SER A 138 3.53 3.12 -11.21
N TRP A 139 3.95 2.67 -10.02
CA TRP A 139 3.13 1.84 -9.13
C TRP A 139 1.93 2.56 -8.51
N MET A 140 1.94 3.90 -8.53
CA MET A 140 0.80 4.73 -8.17
C MET A 140 -0.14 4.95 -9.37
N ALA A 141 0.30 4.69 -10.60
CA ALA A 141 -0.53 4.84 -11.78
C ALA A 141 -1.78 3.95 -11.70
N GLY A 142 -2.92 4.50 -12.12
CA GLY A 142 -4.22 3.80 -12.06
C GLY A 142 -4.85 3.71 -10.66
N ARG A 143 -4.16 4.16 -9.60
CA ARG A 143 -4.73 4.26 -8.26
C ARG A 143 -5.43 5.61 -8.05
N THR A 144 -6.38 5.62 -7.14
CA THR A 144 -7.23 6.77 -6.83
C THR A 144 -7.25 7.05 -5.33
N THR A 145 -7.39 8.32 -4.98
CA THR A 145 -7.51 8.80 -3.61
C THR A 145 -8.70 9.76 -3.50
N THR A 146 -9.24 9.88 -2.29
CA THR A 146 -10.37 10.79 -2.03
C THR A 146 -9.92 12.25 -2.03
N ARG A 147 -8.78 12.54 -1.41
CA ARG A 147 -8.13 13.86 -1.47
C ARG A 147 -7.00 13.80 -2.48
N VAL A 148 -6.85 14.85 -3.27
CA VAL A 148 -5.83 14.88 -4.33
C VAL A 148 -4.41 14.83 -3.76
N GLU A 149 -4.20 15.42 -2.58
CA GLU A 149 -2.92 15.42 -1.89
C GLU A 149 -2.52 14.02 -1.40
N ASP A 150 -3.49 13.16 -1.12
CA ASP A 150 -3.22 11.79 -0.65
C ASP A 150 -2.50 10.95 -1.71
N THR A 151 -2.63 11.26 -3.00
CA THR A 151 -1.81 10.63 -4.06
C THR A 151 -0.33 10.83 -3.76
N THR A 152 0.03 11.99 -3.22
CA THR A 152 1.40 12.30 -2.80
C THR A 152 1.72 11.70 -1.43
N TYR A 153 0.87 11.98 -0.43
CA TYR A 153 1.15 11.59 0.95
C TYR A 153 1.25 10.08 1.15
N SER A 154 0.51 9.30 0.36
CA SER A 154 0.60 7.83 0.40
C SER A 154 1.92 7.27 -0.16
N MET A 155 2.72 8.07 -0.86
CA MET A 155 4.02 7.67 -1.42
C MET A 155 5.22 8.10 -0.57
N LEU A 156 5.05 8.88 0.50
CA LEU A 156 6.18 9.42 1.27
C LEU A 156 7.17 8.36 1.72
N GLY A 157 6.67 7.28 2.33
CA GLY A 157 7.52 6.19 2.78
C GLY A 157 8.10 5.30 1.66
N LEU A 158 7.48 5.30 0.47
CA LEU A 158 8.03 4.65 -0.72
C LEU A 158 9.33 5.33 -1.19
N PHE A 159 9.37 6.65 -1.01
CA PHE A 159 10.51 7.49 -1.37
C PHE A 159 11.42 7.85 -0.19
N ASP A 160 11.07 7.47 1.03
CA ASP A 160 11.79 7.83 2.26
C ASP A 160 11.86 9.35 2.48
N VAL A 161 10.77 10.05 2.13
CA VAL A 161 10.61 11.50 2.26
C VAL A 161 9.73 11.80 3.46
N THR A 162 10.06 12.85 4.21
CA THR A 162 9.18 13.44 5.22
C THR A 162 8.77 14.83 4.75
N MET A 163 7.49 15.17 4.85
CA MET A 163 7.01 16.51 4.50
C MET A 163 5.86 16.96 5.40
N THR A 164 5.73 18.28 5.56
CA THR A 164 4.56 18.88 6.23
C THR A 164 3.30 18.59 5.42
N VAL A 165 2.33 17.91 6.05
CA VAL A 165 1.02 17.63 5.46
C VAL A 165 0.16 18.88 5.49
N GLN A 166 -0.31 19.33 4.32
CA GLN A 166 -1.18 20.48 4.16
C GLN A 166 -2.38 20.11 3.27
N TYR A 167 -3.52 19.80 3.88
CA TYR A 167 -4.75 19.57 3.11
C TYR A 167 -5.31 20.90 2.58
N GLY A 168 -5.70 20.92 1.31
CA GLY A 168 -6.10 22.12 0.57
C GLY A 168 -4.99 22.71 -0.32
N GLU A 169 -3.77 22.16 -0.28
CA GLU A 169 -2.70 22.60 -1.18
C GLU A 169 -2.84 22.07 -2.61
N GLY A 170 -3.68 21.04 -2.80
CA GLY A 170 -3.96 20.45 -4.10
C GLY A 170 -2.75 19.76 -4.72
N GLN A 171 -2.58 19.94 -6.04
CA GLN A 171 -1.44 19.36 -6.77
C GLN A 171 -0.07 19.92 -6.34
N ARG A 172 -0.03 20.98 -5.53
CA ARG A 172 1.22 21.51 -4.98
C ARG A 172 1.93 20.51 -4.05
N ALA A 173 1.18 19.61 -3.40
CA ALA A 173 1.76 18.52 -2.63
C ALA A 173 2.69 17.68 -3.51
N PHE A 174 2.23 17.31 -4.71
CA PHE A 174 3.01 16.52 -5.66
C PHE A 174 4.26 17.26 -6.16
N MET A 175 4.15 18.56 -6.44
CA MET A 175 5.30 19.38 -6.83
C MET A 175 6.37 19.40 -5.72
N ARG A 176 5.95 19.50 -4.46
CA ARG A 176 6.88 19.42 -3.31
C ARG A 176 7.54 18.05 -3.21
N LEU A 177 6.81 16.96 -3.44
CA LEU A 177 7.43 15.63 -3.51
C LEU A 177 8.50 15.57 -4.60
N GLN A 178 8.22 16.08 -5.79
CA GLN A 178 9.21 16.10 -6.88
C GLN A 178 10.44 16.93 -6.52
N GLN A 179 10.28 18.06 -5.82
CA GLN A 179 11.39 18.86 -5.33
C GLN A 179 12.27 18.11 -4.31
N GLU A 180 11.66 17.40 -3.36
CA GLU A 180 12.38 16.54 -2.41
C GLU A 180 13.12 15.40 -3.10
N LEU A 181 12.53 14.85 -4.16
CA LEU A 181 13.17 13.77 -4.93
C LEU A 181 14.37 14.26 -5.74
N LEU A 182 14.26 15.42 -6.37
CA LEU A 182 15.36 16.05 -7.12
C LEU A 182 16.51 16.49 -6.20
N SER A 183 16.21 16.91 -4.97
CA SER A 183 17.23 17.32 -4.00
C SER A 183 17.97 16.11 -3.41
N ALA A 184 17.30 14.97 -3.25
CA ALA A 184 17.85 13.78 -2.64
C ALA A 184 18.66 12.89 -3.60
N ALA A 185 18.34 12.89 -4.91
CA ALA A 185 19.03 12.04 -5.89
C ALA A 185 19.08 12.66 -7.29
N LEU A 186 20.22 12.53 -7.96
CA LEU A 186 20.38 12.77 -9.40
C LEU A 186 19.86 11.55 -10.18
N ASP A 187 18.55 11.32 -10.13
CA ASP A 187 17.86 10.30 -10.93
C ASP A 187 16.94 11.00 -11.96
N GLU A 188 17.43 11.08 -13.20
CA GLU A 188 16.73 11.72 -14.32
C GLU A 188 15.43 11.00 -14.72
N SER A 189 15.19 9.77 -14.23
CA SER A 189 13.95 9.04 -14.52
C SER A 189 12.70 9.74 -13.97
N ILE A 190 12.84 10.69 -13.04
CA ILE A 190 11.71 11.51 -12.55
C ILE A 190 10.95 12.25 -13.66
N PHE A 191 11.51 12.36 -14.87
CA PHE A 191 10.85 12.97 -16.03
C PHE A 191 10.21 11.93 -16.99
N ALA A 192 10.27 10.63 -16.68
CA ALA A 192 9.90 9.54 -17.58
C ALA A 192 8.84 8.57 -17.00
N TRP A 193 8.02 9.04 -16.06
CA TRP A 193 6.97 8.25 -15.39
C TRP A 193 5.58 8.43 -16.01
#